data_AF-A0A258YU32-F1
#
_entry.id   AF-A0A258YU32-F1
#
_cell.length_a   1.000
_cell.length_b   1.000
_cell.length_c   1.000
_cell.angle_alpha   90.00
_cell.angle_beta   90.00
_cell.angle_gamma   90.00
#
_symmetry.space_group_name_H-M   'P 1'
#
loop_
_entity.id
_entity.type
_entity.pdbx_description
1 polymer ?
#
loop_
_entity_poly.entity_id
_entity_poly.type
_entity_poly.pdbx_seq_one_letter_code
_entity_poly.pdbx_strand_id
1 'polypeptide(L)'
;NGDITFGTWANFLMLFSEYLAGFSLEKFRQNAAQNSHFILASGDTKMIAIFNILTQTAASLQGKTQDYAKKEEKAIKEWEKDQFYPALAWYALLKAQTCLLRGEFDEGLEYCNKYVHTTANEVIMFPKLRLLFVRALLLMGKKTPLSADEQELLNTDLMKCESFMKLSKKNFNPGRLLLKAEKIKQTASIWEVARIYDDAIHAAQENKNSFFLALAALSAYRFWKSMYYSDLSRFYLNEAIVGLNNWGAYEIAAYVSEPTPPSEYLSASQIVLNASSRHSSLRAEPANFQSILDSFYAISRTLDSTQLIETLMQTILENATASRAILILRYENEYYTKATIDFAQGKIEM
;
A
#
# COMPACT_ATOMS: atom_id res chain seq x y z
N ASN A 1 -39.02 -2.23 10.27
CA ASN A 1 -38.30 -1.58 9.15
C ASN A 1 -37.08 -0.80 9.57
N GLY A 2 -37.11 0.03 10.61
CA GLY A 2 -35.92 0.78 11.08
C GLY A 2 -34.71 -0.11 11.42
N ASP A 3 -34.92 -1.20 12.17
CA ASP A 3 -33.83 -2.09 12.58
C ASP A 3 -33.09 -2.77 11.41
N ILE A 4 -33.81 -3.05 10.32
CA ILE A 4 -33.23 -3.65 9.10
C ILE A 4 -32.39 -2.60 8.37
N THR A 5 -32.88 -1.37 8.23
CA THR A 5 -32.12 -0.28 7.59
C THR A 5 -30.86 0.06 8.38
N PHE A 6 -30.98 0.31 9.70
CA PHE A 6 -29.82 0.64 10.52
C PHE A 6 -28.83 -0.52 10.65
N GLY A 7 -29.32 -1.76 10.78
CA GLY A 7 -28.46 -2.95 10.81
C GLY A 7 -27.67 -3.14 9.51
N THR A 8 -28.27 -2.84 8.36
CA THR A 8 -27.64 -2.98 7.04
C THR A 8 -26.50 -1.98 6.90
N TRP A 9 -26.74 -0.74 7.30
CA TRP A 9 -25.74 0.31 7.29
C TRP A 9 -24.61 0.03 8.26
N ALA A 10 -24.92 -0.37 9.50
CA ALA A 10 -23.91 -0.69 10.50
C ALA A 10 -23.00 -1.84 10.05
N ASN A 11 -23.56 -2.90 9.47
CA ASN A 11 -22.79 -4.04 8.98
C ASN A 11 -21.88 -3.64 7.81
N PHE A 12 -22.38 -2.86 6.85
CA PHE A 12 -21.56 -2.32 5.77
C PHE A 12 -20.43 -1.44 6.30
N LEU A 13 -20.73 -0.53 7.23
CA LEU A 13 -19.75 0.42 7.78
C LEU A 13 -18.68 -0.27 8.62
N MET A 14 -19.00 -1.38 9.30
CA MET A 14 -18.03 -2.21 9.99
C MET A 14 -17.01 -2.80 9.00
N LEU A 15 -17.50 -3.44 7.93
CA LEU A 15 -16.65 -3.99 6.87
C LEU A 15 -15.85 -2.90 6.15
N PHE A 16 -16.49 -1.78 5.85
CA PHE A 16 -15.83 -0.63 5.23
C PHE A 16 -14.73 -0.06 6.14
N SER A 17 -14.97 0.01 7.44
CA SER A 17 -13.95 0.44 8.42
C SER A 17 -12.79 -0.54 8.51
N GLU A 18 -13.02 -1.85 8.40
CA GLU A 18 -11.93 -2.84 8.33
C GLU A 18 -11.05 -2.61 7.10
N TYR A 19 -11.67 -2.40 5.94
CA TYR A 19 -10.95 -2.08 4.71
C TYR A 19 -10.13 -0.79 4.85
N LEU A 20 -10.73 0.29 5.36
CA LEU A 20 -10.05 1.57 5.56
C LEU A 20 -9.03 1.57 6.70
N ALA A 21 -9.14 0.66 7.66
CA ALA A 21 -8.13 0.51 8.71
C ALA A 21 -6.88 -0.21 8.20
N GLY A 22 -6.92 -0.82 7.01
CA GLY A 22 -5.78 -1.54 6.44
C GLY A 22 -5.62 -2.96 6.99
N PHE A 23 -6.71 -3.58 7.46
CA PHE A 23 -6.69 -5.01 7.76
C PHE A 23 -6.37 -5.81 6.48
N SER A 24 -5.76 -6.98 6.66
CA SER A 24 -5.48 -7.91 5.56
C SER A 24 -6.74 -8.14 4.72
N LEU A 25 -6.63 -7.97 3.40
CA LEU A 25 -7.72 -8.17 2.45
C LEU A 25 -8.26 -9.60 2.48
N GLU A 26 -7.42 -10.58 2.84
CA GLU A 26 -7.86 -11.97 3.02
C GLU A 26 -8.79 -12.13 4.23
N LYS A 27 -8.40 -11.56 5.39
CA LYS A 27 -9.26 -11.54 6.58
C LYS A 27 -10.53 -10.76 6.34
N PHE A 28 -10.43 -9.60 5.69
CA PHE A 28 -11.57 -8.79 5.29
C PHE A 28 -12.57 -9.60 4.46
N ARG A 29 -12.12 -10.40 3.48
CA ARG A 29 -13.02 -11.23 2.67
C ARG A 29 -13.67 -12.35 3.45
N GLN A 30 -12.94 -13.01 4.35
CA GLN A 30 -13.50 -14.02 5.23
C GLN A 30 -14.59 -13.41 6.12
N ASN A 31 -14.32 -12.25 6.72
CA ASN A 31 -15.28 -11.51 7.52
C ASN A 31 -16.48 -11.04 6.70
N ALA A 32 -16.27 -10.53 5.48
CA ALA A 32 -17.33 -10.12 4.58
C ALA A 32 -18.24 -11.29 4.23
N ALA A 33 -17.68 -12.46 3.89
CA ALA A 33 -18.45 -13.66 3.59
C ALA A 33 -19.28 -14.17 4.79
N GLN A 34 -18.75 -14.06 6.01
CA GLN A 34 -19.45 -14.47 7.23
C GLN A 34 -20.55 -13.48 7.64
N ASN A 35 -20.33 -12.19 7.43
CA ASN A 35 -21.20 -11.13 7.95
C ASN A 35 -22.15 -10.52 6.91
N SER A 36 -22.02 -10.87 5.62
CA SER A 36 -22.82 -10.26 4.53
C SER A 36 -24.29 -10.67 4.52
N HIS A 37 -24.68 -11.75 5.22
CA HIS A 37 -26.05 -12.27 5.18
C HIS A 37 -27.09 -11.18 5.48
N PHE A 38 -26.82 -10.32 6.47
CA PHE A 38 -27.75 -9.26 6.85
C PHE A 38 -27.92 -8.22 5.73
N ILE A 39 -26.82 -7.80 5.09
CA ILE A 39 -26.87 -6.84 3.98
C ILE A 39 -27.60 -7.44 2.78
N LEU A 40 -27.27 -8.68 2.42
CA LEU A 40 -27.85 -9.35 1.24
C LEU A 40 -29.33 -9.68 1.42
N ALA A 41 -29.76 -9.99 2.65
CA ALA A 41 -31.16 -10.28 2.97
C ALA A 41 -32.01 -9.01 3.20
N SER A 42 -31.41 -7.82 3.25
CA SER A 42 -32.10 -6.56 3.57
C SER A 42 -33.11 -6.12 2.51
N GLY A 43 -32.92 -6.54 1.25
CA GLY A 43 -33.67 -6.02 0.09
C GLY A 43 -33.29 -4.60 -0.33
N ASP A 44 -32.35 -3.95 0.36
CA ASP A 44 -31.85 -2.60 0.02
C ASP A 44 -30.85 -2.71 -1.14
N THR A 45 -31.36 -2.55 -2.36
CA THR A 45 -30.58 -2.66 -3.61
C THR A 45 -29.38 -1.71 -3.63
N LYS A 46 -29.53 -0.51 -3.06
CA LYS A 46 -28.47 0.50 -3.04
C LYS A 46 -27.34 0.11 -2.09
N MET A 47 -27.68 -0.37 -0.90
CA MET A 47 -26.69 -0.87 0.07
C MET A 47 -26.00 -2.16 -0.41
N ILE A 48 -26.74 -3.07 -1.02
CA ILE A 48 -26.19 -4.29 -1.64
C ILE A 48 -25.19 -3.92 -2.74
N ALA A 49 -25.51 -2.91 -3.57
CA ALA A 49 -24.62 -2.48 -4.64
C ALA A 49 -23.29 -1.93 -4.12
N ILE A 50 -23.27 -1.07 -3.09
CA ILE A 50 -22.02 -0.53 -2.54
C ILE A 50 -21.21 -1.59 -1.79
N PHE A 51 -21.87 -2.52 -1.11
CA PHE A 51 -21.23 -3.70 -0.52
C PHE A 51 -20.53 -4.56 -1.58
N ASN A 52 -21.20 -4.81 -2.71
CA ASN A 52 -20.60 -5.58 -3.81
C ASN A 52 -19.42 -4.84 -4.44
N ILE A 53 -19.47 -3.50 -4.58
CA ILE A 53 -18.33 -2.72 -5.07
C ILE A 53 -17.15 -2.79 -4.09
N LEU A 54 -17.39 -2.70 -2.77
CA LEU A 54 -16.35 -2.82 -1.76
C LEU A 54 -15.65 -4.20 -1.84
N THR A 55 -16.44 -5.28 -1.88
CA THR A 55 -15.90 -6.65 -1.96
C THR A 55 -15.21 -6.93 -3.29
N GLN A 56 -15.75 -6.41 -4.40
CA GLN A 56 -15.09 -6.49 -5.70
C GLN A 56 -13.80 -5.68 -5.75
N THR A 57 -13.74 -4.50 -5.11
CA THR A 57 -12.51 -3.71 -5.01
C THR A 57 -11.42 -4.52 -4.31
N ALA A 58 -11.73 -5.14 -3.17
CA ALA A 58 -10.78 -6.01 -2.47
C ALA A 58 -10.37 -7.23 -3.32
N ALA A 59 -11.31 -7.85 -4.04
CA ALA A 59 -11.02 -8.98 -4.93
C ALA A 59 -10.13 -8.58 -6.10
N SER A 60 -10.40 -7.44 -6.73
CA SER A 60 -9.58 -6.89 -7.81
C SER A 60 -8.17 -6.56 -7.32
N LEU A 61 -7.99 -6.00 -6.11
CA LEU A 61 -6.65 -5.78 -5.54
C LEU A 61 -5.87 -7.09 -5.33
N GLN A 62 -6.55 -8.21 -5.11
CA GLN A 62 -5.97 -9.55 -4.96
C GLN A 62 -5.77 -10.30 -6.29
N GLY A 63 -6.07 -9.71 -7.45
CA GLY A 63 -5.96 -10.36 -8.75
C GLY A 63 -7.14 -11.28 -9.11
N LYS A 64 -8.22 -11.20 -8.33
CA LYS A 64 -9.46 -11.94 -8.55
C LYS A 64 -10.49 -11.01 -9.20
N THR A 65 -10.21 -10.61 -10.44
CA THR A 65 -11.06 -9.67 -11.18
C THR A 65 -12.23 -10.39 -11.86
N GLN A 66 -13.43 -9.84 -11.68
CA GLN A 66 -14.59 -10.14 -12.51
C GLN A 66 -14.97 -8.85 -13.25
N ASP A 67 -15.51 -8.95 -14.47
CA ASP A 67 -16.08 -7.80 -15.17
C ASP A 67 -17.32 -7.30 -14.39
N TYR A 68 -17.11 -6.28 -13.56
CA TYR A 68 -18.12 -5.66 -12.73
C TYR A 68 -18.49 -4.25 -13.21
N ALA A 69 -17.85 -3.76 -14.28
CA ALA A 69 -17.97 -2.37 -14.74
C ALA A 69 -19.42 -1.99 -15.06
N LYS A 70 -20.14 -2.86 -15.78
CA LYS A 70 -21.56 -2.62 -16.12
C LYS A 70 -22.47 -2.55 -14.90
N LYS A 71 -22.21 -3.36 -13.87
CA LYS A 71 -23.00 -3.37 -12.63
C LYS A 71 -22.71 -2.12 -11.79
N GLU A 72 -21.43 -1.74 -11.75
CA GLU A 72 -20.97 -0.50 -11.12
C GLU A 72 -21.60 0.74 -11.76
N GLU A 73 -21.57 0.86 -13.09
CA GLU A 73 -22.18 1.98 -13.81
C GLU A 73 -23.69 2.08 -13.55
N LYS A 74 -24.39 0.93 -13.54
CA LYS A 74 -25.82 0.89 -13.21
C LYS A 74 -26.09 1.37 -11.78
N ALA A 75 -25.28 0.95 -10.81
CA ALA A 75 -25.43 1.36 -9.41
C ALA A 75 -25.21 2.86 -9.23
N ILE A 76 -24.18 3.42 -9.88
CA ILE A 76 -23.89 4.86 -9.83
C ILE A 76 -25.07 5.67 -10.39
N LYS A 77 -25.61 5.29 -11.55
CA LYS A 77 -26.78 5.95 -12.15
C LYS A 77 -28.01 5.91 -11.24
N GLU A 78 -28.22 4.78 -10.55
CA GLU A 78 -29.31 4.63 -9.57
C GLU A 78 -29.09 5.56 -8.37
N TRP A 79 -27.88 5.63 -7.82
CA TRP A 79 -27.55 6.51 -6.70
C TRP A 79 -27.62 8.00 -7.04
N GLU A 80 -27.19 8.40 -8.24
CA GLU A 80 -27.32 9.78 -8.72
C GLU A 80 -28.80 10.17 -8.85
N LYS A 81 -29.61 9.30 -9.48
CA LYS A 81 -31.06 9.52 -9.65
C LYS A 81 -31.77 9.67 -8.30
N ASP A 82 -31.46 8.80 -7.35
CA ASP A 82 -32.10 8.77 -6.03
C ASP A 82 -31.44 9.73 -5.02
N GLN A 83 -30.43 10.50 -5.43
CA GLN A 83 -29.63 11.37 -4.55
C GLN A 83 -29.06 10.63 -3.33
N PHE A 84 -28.63 9.38 -3.52
CA PHE A 84 -28.05 8.55 -2.47
C PHE A 84 -26.58 8.89 -2.23
N TYR A 85 -26.35 10.11 -1.73
CA TYR A 85 -25.02 10.69 -1.50
C TYR A 85 -24.05 9.83 -0.67
N PRO A 86 -24.47 9.06 0.37
CA PRO A 86 -23.55 8.21 1.11
C PRO A 86 -22.83 7.20 0.23
N ALA A 87 -23.54 6.47 -0.64
CA ALA A 87 -22.93 5.49 -1.52
C ALA A 87 -22.01 6.13 -2.56
N LEU A 88 -22.39 7.28 -3.12
CA LEU A 88 -21.54 8.04 -4.04
C LEU A 88 -20.23 8.45 -3.37
N ALA A 89 -20.29 8.96 -2.14
CA ALA A 89 -19.11 9.39 -1.40
C ALA A 89 -18.22 8.19 -0.98
N TRP A 90 -18.80 7.06 -0.55
CA TRP A 90 -18.05 5.85 -0.23
C TRP A 90 -17.38 5.25 -1.47
N TYR A 91 -18.10 5.22 -2.58
CA TYR A 91 -17.59 4.81 -3.89
C TYR A 91 -16.39 5.67 -4.31
N ALA A 92 -16.53 7.00 -4.23
CA ALA A 92 -15.47 7.94 -4.55
C ALA A 92 -14.21 7.67 -3.74
N LEU A 93 -14.37 7.44 -2.43
CA LEU A 93 -13.24 7.17 -1.54
C LEU A 93 -12.52 5.86 -1.89
N LEU A 94 -13.26 4.80 -2.26
CA LEU A 94 -12.68 3.54 -2.70
C LEU A 94 -11.81 3.71 -3.96
N LYS A 95 -12.35 4.42 -4.95
CA LYS A 95 -11.64 4.68 -6.22
C LYS A 95 -10.44 5.59 -5.99
N ALA A 96 -10.63 6.71 -5.29
CA ALA A 96 -9.57 7.65 -4.93
C ALA A 96 -8.41 6.99 -4.17
N GLN A 97 -8.69 6.09 -3.21
CA GLN A 97 -7.64 5.36 -2.50
C GLN A 97 -6.87 4.40 -3.43
N THR A 98 -7.57 3.77 -4.38
CA THR A 98 -6.94 2.88 -5.36
C THR A 98 -6.05 3.66 -6.32
N CYS A 99 -6.53 4.78 -6.85
CA CYS A 99 -5.77 5.71 -7.68
C CYS A 99 -4.53 6.24 -6.94
N LEU A 100 -4.67 6.60 -5.66
CA LEU A 100 -3.55 7.04 -4.82
C LEU A 100 -2.44 5.98 -4.71
N LEU A 101 -2.83 4.70 -4.53
CA LEU A 101 -1.88 3.59 -4.48
C LEU A 101 -1.16 3.39 -5.82
N ARG A 102 -1.84 3.61 -6.95
CA ARG A 102 -1.24 3.55 -8.29
C ARG A 102 -0.42 4.79 -8.66
N GLY A 103 -0.70 5.92 -8.03
CA GLY A 103 -0.10 7.22 -8.36
C GLY A 103 -0.87 7.96 -9.46
N GLU A 104 -2.12 7.57 -9.70
CA GLU A 104 -3.06 8.18 -10.63
C GLU A 104 -3.74 9.38 -9.95
N PHE A 105 -2.96 10.40 -9.62
CA PHE A 105 -3.41 11.48 -8.71
C PHE A 105 -4.59 12.28 -9.27
N ASP A 106 -4.53 12.70 -10.54
CA ASP A 106 -5.59 13.48 -11.19
C ASP A 106 -6.91 12.69 -11.28
N GLU A 107 -6.86 11.41 -11.69
CA GLU A 107 -8.04 10.53 -11.74
C GLU A 107 -8.67 10.35 -10.36
N GLY A 108 -7.84 10.16 -9.31
CA GLY A 108 -8.34 10.09 -7.94
C GLY A 108 -9.06 11.37 -7.50
N LEU A 109 -8.60 12.55 -7.91
CA LEU A 109 -9.24 13.84 -7.64
C LEU A 109 -10.55 13.99 -8.41
N GLU A 110 -10.64 13.49 -9.65
CA GLU A 110 -11.89 13.51 -10.42
C GLU A 110 -13.00 12.74 -9.70
N TYR A 111 -12.71 11.54 -9.16
CA TYR A 111 -13.67 10.81 -8.34
C TYR A 111 -14.12 11.62 -7.11
N CYS A 112 -13.17 12.24 -6.41
CA CYS A 112 -13.47 13.08 -5.25
C CYS A 112 -14.39 14.25 -5.64
N ASN A 113 -14.03 15.01 -6.67
CA ASN A 113 -14.75 16.20 -7.09
C ASN A 113 -16.15 15.88 -7.61
N LYS A 114 -16.30 14.76 -8.31
CA LYS A 114 -17.58 14.35 -8.91
C LYS A 114 -18.59 13.89 -7.87
N TYR A 115 -18.13 13.11 -6.87
CA TYR A 115 -19.02 12.33 -6.02
C TYR A 115 -18.97 12.71 -4.53
N VAL A 116 -17.95 13.44 -4.09
CA VAL A 116 -17.84 13.94 -2.72
C VAL A 116 -18.31 15.38 -2.68
N HIS A 117 -19.60 15.58 -2.42
CA HIS A 117 -20.13 16.91 -2.22
C HIS A 117 -19.69 17.47 -0.87
N THR A 118 -19.34 18.77 -0.85
CA THR A 118 -18.80 19.49 0.31
C THR A 118 -19.74 19.52 1.53
N THR A 119 -21.01 19.16 1.35
CA THR A 119 -22.01 18.98 2.43
C THR A 119 -21.98 17.59 3.08
N ALA A 120 -20.97 16.75 2.85
CA ALA A 120 -20.79 15.44 3.52
C ALA A 120 -20.83 15.46 5.07
N ASN A 121 -20.93 16.64 5.69
CA ASN A 121 -21.41 16.81 7.07
C ASN A 121 -22.83 16.23 7.31
N GLU A 122 -23.65 16.05 6.28
CA GLU A 122 -25.00 15.47 6.37
C GLU A 122 -24.99 13.94 6.36
N VAL A 123 -23.86 13.32 6.05
CA VAL A 123 -23.71 11.86 6.11
C VAL A 123 -23.24 11.49 7.52
N ILE A 124 -24.20 11.10 8.37
CA ILE A 124 -24.02 10.77 9.80
C ILE A 124 -22.89 9.74 10.06
N MET A 125 -22.44 8.99 9.04
CA MET A 125 -21.44 7.92 9.18
C MET A 125 -20.46 7.87 8.00
N PHE A 126 -19.90 9.01 7.61
CA PHE A 126 -18.86 9.07 6.57
C PHE A 126 -17.45 9.04 7.18
N PRO A 127 -16.48 8.26 6.64
CA PRO A 127 -15.10 8.18 7.12
C PRO A 127 -14.30 9.44 6.76
N LYS A 128 -14.70 10.58 7.32
CA LYS A 128 -14.23 11.92 6.96
C LYS A 128 -12.72 12.05 7.06
N LEU A 129 -12.11 11.54 8.13
CA LEU A 129 -10.65 11.58 8.29
C LEU A 129 -9.92 10.89 7.12
N ARG A 130 -10.45 9.76 6.64
CA ARG A 130 -9.84 9.02 5.53
C ARG A 130 -9.95 9.78 4.22
N LEU A 131 -11.10 10.40 3.95
CA LEU A 131 -11.27 11.28 2.78
C LEU A 131 -10.26 12.44 2.82
N LEU A 132 -10.21 13.19 3.92
CA LEU A 132 -9.33 14.36 4.05
C LEU A 132 -7.86 13.95 3.82
N PHE A 133 -7.47 12.81 4.38
CA PHE A 133 -6.13 12.26 4.20
C PHE A 133 -5.83 11.87 2.74
N VAL A 134 -6.72 11.11 2.10
CA VAL A 134 -6.55 10.67 0.71
C VAL A 134 -6.53 11.87 -0.23
N ARG A 135 -7.48 12.81 -0.09
CA ARG A 135 -7.58 13.99 -0.94
C ARG A 135 -6.37 14.92 -0.79
N ALA A 136 -5.88 15.12 0.43
CA ALA A 136 -4.66 15.89 0.66
C ALA A 136 -3.44 15.26 -0.05
N LEU A 137 -3.28 13.94 0.02
CA LEU A 137 -2.19 13.24 -0.67
C LEU A 137 -2.34 13.30 -2.21
N LEU A 138 -3.56 13.17 -2.72
CA LEU A 138 -3.83 13.31 -4.15
C LEU A 138 -3.49 14.73 -4.65
N LEU A 139 -3.90 15.77 -3.92
CA LEU A 139 -3.56 17.17 -4.23
C LEU A 139 -2.04 17.42 -4.19
N MET A 140 -1.34 16.91 -3.16
CA MET A 140 0.12 17.05 -3.07
C MET A 140 0.87 16.20 -4.12
N GLY A 141 0.26 15.15 -4.66
CA GLY A 141 0.82 14.29 -5.70
C GLY A 141 0.56 14.79 -7.12
N LYS A 142 -0.36 15.73 -7.31
CA LYS A 142 -0.74 16.29 -8.61
C LYS A 142 0.48 16.82 -9.36
N LYS A 143 0.61 16.47 -10.64
CA LYS A 143 1.74 16.92 -11.48
C LYS A 143 1.58 18.35 -11.97
N THR A 144 0.34 18.82 -12.07
CA THR A 144 0.02 20.19 -12.48
C THR A 144 -0.08 21.11 -11.25
N PRO A 145 0.20 22.41 -11.40
CA PRO A 145 0.02 23.37 -10.33
C PRO A 145 -1.42 23.36 -9.81
N LEU A 146 -1.58 23.47 -8.49
CA LEU A 146 -2.89 23.58 -7.86
C LEU A 146 -3.54 24.93 -8.19
N SER A 147 -4.85 24.92 -8.44
CA SER A 147 -5.64 26.15 -8.48
C SER A 147 -5.74 26.80 -7.09
N ALA A 148 -6.22 28.04 -7.01
CA ALA A 148 -6.45 28.71 -5.73
C ALA A 148 -7.42 27.92 -4.84
N ASP A 149 -8.52 27.41 -5.42
CA ASP A 149 -9.52 26.60 -4.71
C ASP A 149 -8.94 25.27 -4.23
N GLU A 150 -8.10 24.62 -5.05
CA GLU A 150 -7.42 23.37 -4.67
C GLU A 150 -6.40 23.60 -3.56
N GLN A 151 -5.70 24.73 -3.57
CA GLN A 151 -4.76 25.10 -2.53
C GLN A 151 -5.47 25.39 -1.20
N GLU A 152 -6.62 26.07 -1.24
CA GLU A 152 -7.46 26.29 -0.05
C GLU A 152 -8.02 24.97 0.49
N LEU A 153 -8.47 24.08 -0.40
CA LEU A 153 -8.96 22.76 -0.04
C LEU A 153 -7.88 21.91 0.63
N LEU A 154 -6.67 21.89 0.06
CA LEU A 154 -5.51 21.20 0.64
C LEU A 154 -5.21 21.73 2.04
N ASN A 155 -5.15 23.06 2.20
CA ASN A 155 -4.88 23.68 3.50
C ASN A 155 -5.94 23.32 4.55
N THR A 156 -7.22 23.34 4.15
CA THR A 156 -8.35 22.94 4.99
C THR A 156 -8.27 21.48 5.40
N ASP A 157 -7.95 20.60 4.46
CA ASP A 157 -7.85 19.16 4.72
C ASP A 157 -6.68 18.82 5.63
N LEU A 158 -5.52 19.44 5.42
CA LEU A 158 -4.35 19.28 6.30
C LEU A 158 -4.64 19.76 7.72
N MET A 159 -5.27 20.93 7.87
CA MET A 159 -5.64 21.47 9.18
C MET A 159 -6.60 20.54 9.93
N LYS A 160 -7.63 20.03 9.25
CA LYS A 160 -8.60 19.08 9.84
C LYS A 160 -7.95 17.72 10.14
N CYS A 161 -7.11 17.19 9.25
CA CYS A 161 -6.36 15.97 9.52
C CYS A 161 -5.52 16.13 10.79
N GLU A 162 -4.80 17.25 10.92
CA GLU A 162 -3.98 17.50 12.09
C GLU A 162 -4.80 17.56 13.38
N SER A 163 -5.95 18.23 13.37
CA SER A 163 -6.82 18.31 14.55
C SER A 163 -7.38 16.95 14.97
N PHE A 164 -7.85 16.14 14.02
CA PHE A 164 -8.34 14.79 14.31
C PHE A 164 -7.22 13.85 14.78
N MET A 165 -6.07 13.86 14.11
CA MET A 165 -4.98 12.92 14.42
C MET A 165 -4.27 13.26 15.74
N LYS A 166 -4.39 14.49 16.26
CA LYS A 166 -3.94 14.85 17.61
C LYS A 166 -4.68 14.08 18.71
N LEU A 167 -5.91 13.61 18.45
CA LEU A 167 -6.75 12.90 19.42
C LEU A 167 -6.27 11.46 19.70
N SER A 168 -5.53 10.84 18.78
CA SER A 168 -4.94 9.51 18.99
C SER A 168 -3.58 9.38 18.30
N LYS A 169 -2.52 9.76 19.02
CA LYS A 169 -1.15 9.77 18.49
C LYS A 169 -0.72 8.39 18.00
N LYS A 170 -1.00 7.31 18.75
CA LYS A 170 -0.55 5.96 18.42
C LYS A 170 -1.17 5.44 17.12
N ASN A 171 -2.48 5.56 16.96
CA ASN A 171 -3.17 4.99 15.80
C ASN A 171 -2.90 5.77 14.50
N PHE A 172 -2.69 7.08 14.61
CA PHE A 172 -2.53 7.95 13.43
C PHE A 172 -1.08 8.35 13.15
N ASN A 173 -0.10 7.88 13.93
CA ASN A 173 1.30 8.29 13.77
C ASN A 173 1.84 8.11 12.34
N PRO A 174 1.63 6.95 11.66
CA PRO A 174 2.16 6.74 10.31
C PRO A 174 1.59 7.74 9.31
N GLY A 175 0.26 7.94 9.34
CA GLY A 175 -0.43 8.89 8.46
C GLY A 175 0.00 10.35 8.72
N ARG A 176 0.22 10.73 9.98
CA ARG A 176 0.71 12.08 10.32
C ARG A 176 2.11 12.34 9.76
N LEU A 177 3.01 11.37 9.92
CA LEU A 177 4.38 11.47 9.43
C LEU A 177 4.41 11.52 7.90
N LEU A 178 3.58 10.72 7.24
CA LEU A 178 3.45 10.74 5.79
C LEU A 178 2.94 12.09 5.26
N LEU A 179 1.87 12.65 5.85
CA LEU A 179 1.40 13.99 5.47
C LEU A 179 2.47 15.06 5.69
N LYS A 180 3.27 14.92 6.76
CA LYS A 180 4.38 15.84 7.03
C LYS A 180 5.46 15.76 5.95
N ALA A 181 5.90 14.55 5.58
CA ALA A 181 6.90 14.36 4.53
C ALA A 181 6.44 14.97 3.21
N GLU A 182 5.21 14.67 2.79
CA GLU A 182 4.63 15.16 1.53
C GLU A 182 4.48 16.69 1.52
N LYS A 183 4.13 17.30 2.65
CA LYS A 183 3.98 18.76 2.76
C LYS A 183 5.30 19.51 2.59
N ILE A 184 6.40 18.96 3.11
CA ILE A 184 7.70 19.65 3.12
C ILE A 184 8.61 19.24 1.96
N LYS A 185 8.21 18.28 1.12
CA LYS A 185 9.07 17.65 0.11
C LYS A 185 9.70 18.62 -0.90
N GLN A 186 9.11 19.79 -1.11
CA GLN A 186 9.60 20.82 -2.05
C GLN A 186 10.43 21.91 -1.36
N THR A 187 10.33 22.06 -0.05
CA THR A 187 10.92 23.20 0.69
C THR A 187 12.02 22.80 1.68
N ALA A 188 12.03 21.55 2.14
CA ALA A 188 13.03 21.02 3.06
C ALA A 188 14.20 20.34 2.34
N SER A 189 15.27 20.06 3.09
CA SER A 189 16.40 19.26 2.60
C SER A 189 15.96 17.84 2.25
N ILE A 190 16.51 17.28 1.16
CA ILE A 190 16.19 15.91 0.71
C ILE A 190 16.33 14.86 1.83
N TRP A 191 17.33 15.02 2.70
CA TRP A 191 17.60 14.10 3.80
C TRP A 191 16.64 14.27 4.97
N GLU A 192 16.11 15.47 5.18
CA GLU A 192 15.06 15.68 6.19
C GLU A 192 13.76 15.01 5.75
N VAL A 193 13.38 15.16 4.48
CA VAL A 193 12.21 14.50 3.89
C VAL A 193 12.36 12.98 3.97
N ALA A 194 13.52 12.45 3.57
CA ALA A 194 13.84 11.03 3.64
C ALA A 194 13.69 10.47 5.06
N ARG A 195 14.26 11.15 6.06
CA ARG A 195 14.15 10.74 7.46
C ARG A 195 12.70 10.65 7.92
N ILE A 196 11.83 11.58 7.50
CA ILE A 196 10.41 11.55 7.88
C ILE A 196 9.66 10.42 7.16
N TYR A 197 10.04 10.08 5.92
CA TYR A 197 9.51 8.88 5.27
C TYR A 197 9.90 7.60 6.04
N ASP A 198 11.16 7.49 6.46
CA ASP A 198 11.62 6.36 7.29
C ASP A 198 10.87 6.31 8.63
N ASP A 199 10.71 7.46 9.30
CA ASP A 199 9.91 7.58 10.52
C ASP A 199 8.46 7.07 10.28
N ALA A 200 7.85 7.41 9.13
CA ALA A 200 6.50 6.97 8.78
C ALA A 200 6.40 5.46 8.52
N ILE A 201 7.39 4.88 7.84
CA ILE A 201 7.51 3.45 7.55
C ILE A 201 7.69 2.67 8.86
N HIS A 202 8.62 3.09 9.72
CA HIS A 202 8.83 2.46 11.02
C HIS A 202 7.58 2.53 11.90
N ALA A 203 6.92 3.69 11.96
CA ALA A 203 5.67 3.80 12.69
C ALA A 203 4.58 2.86 12.14
N ALA A 204 4.52 2.65 10.82
CA ALA A 204 3.57 1.72 10.22
C ALA A 204 3.88 0.26 10.58
N GLN A 205 5.17 -0.11 10.63
CA GLN A 205 5.64 -1.43 11.06
C GLN A 205 5.30 -1.68 12.54
N GLU A 206 5.59 -0.72 13.42
CA GLU A 206 5.24 -0.81 14.85
C GLU A 206 3.73 -0.98 15.07
N ASN A 207 2.93 -0.27 14.28
CA ASN A 207 1.48 -0.38 14.29
C ASN A 207 0.94 -1.63 13.58
N LYS A 208 1.81 -2.44 12.97
CA LYS A 208 1.45 -3.61 12.15
C LYS A 208 0.40 -3.27 11.08
N ASN A 209 0.50 -2.09 10.49
CA ASN A 209 -0.46 -1.61 9.49
C ASN A 209 0.13 -1.71 8.08
N SER A 210 -0.18 -2.80 7.39
CA SER A 210 0.34 -3.09 6.06
C SER A 210 -0.06 -2.05 5.01
N PHE A 211 -1.26 -1.47 5.11
CA PHE A 211 -1.69 -0.40 4.22
C PHE A 211 -0.82 0.85 4.36
N PHE A 212 -0.59 1.33 5.58
CA PHE A 212 0.24 2.52 5.80
C PHE A 212 1.71 2.26 5.47
N LEU A 213 2.21 1.04 5.72
CA LEU A 213 3.55 0.63 5.30
C LEU A 213 3.70 0.75 3.78
N ALA A 214 2.79 0.13 3.03
CA ALA A 214 2.76 0.21 1.58
C ALA A 214 2.68 1.65 1.08
N LEU A 215 1.75 2.44 1.63
CA LEU A 215 1.52 3.81 1.17
C LEU A 215 2.71 4.73 1.45
N ALA A 216 3.32 4.66 2.65
CA ALA A 216 4.47 5.47 3.00
C ALA A 216 5.70 5.11 2.14
N ALA A 217 5.93 3.80 1.94
CA ALA A 217 7.01 3.33 1.08
C ALA A 217 6.79 3.70 -0.40
N LEU A 218 5.55 3.64 -0.92
CA LEU A 218 5.23 4.11 -2.28
C LEU A 218 5.49 5.60 -2.46
N SER A 219 5.13 6.42 -1.45
CA SER A 219 5.43 7.85 -1.47
C SER A 219 6.94 8.12 -1.46
N ALA A 220 7.70 7.42 -0.61
CA ALA A 220 9.16 7.51 -0.59
C ALA A 220 9.80 7.05 -1.91
N TYR A 221 9.32 5.95 -2.47
CA TYR A 221 9.71 5.46 -3.80
C TYR A 221 9.55 6.54 -4.88
N ARG A 222 8.38 7.18 -4.93
CA ARG A 222 8.06 8.26 -5.89
C ARG A 222 8.93 9.49 -5.66
N PHE A 223 9.16 9.86 -4.40
CA PHE A 223 10.06 10.94 -4.04
C PHE A 223 11.47 10.70 -4.57
N TRP A 224 12.08 9.56 -4.25
CA TRP A 224 13.43 9.23 -4.72
C TRP A 224 13.52 9.05 -6.24
N LYS A 225 12.45 8.52 -6.86
CA LYS A 225 12.33 8.44 -8.33
C LYS A 225 12.37 9.83 -8.96
N SER A 226 11.62 10.80 -8.39
CA SER A 226 11.59 12.19 -8.87
C SER A 226 12.93 12.92 -8.71
N MET A 227 13.76 12.48 -7.77
CA MET A 227 15.10 13.01 -7.50
C MET A 227 16.21 12.26 -8.27
N TYR A 228 15.85 11.28 -9.12
CA TYR A 228 16.77 10.46 -9.91
C TYR A 228 17.75 9.58 -9.10
N TYR A 229 17.40 9.22 -7.86
CA TYR A 229 18.17 8.26 -7.06
C TYR A 229 17.60 6.84 -7.21
N SER A 230 18.05 6.12 -8.23
CA SER A 230 17.52 4.80 -8.60
C SER A 230 17.63 3.76 -7.49
N ASP A 231 18.76 3.71 -6.79
CA ASP A 231 19.03 2.67 -5.78
C ASP A 231 18.13 2.85 -4.56
N LEU A 232 17.98 4.09 -4.09
CA LEU A 232 17.07 4.43 -3.00
C LEU A 232 15.62 4.23 -3.43
N SER A 233 15.26 4.68 -4.63
CA SER A 233 13.92 4.44 -5.18
C SER A 233 13.57 2.94 -5.19
N ARG A 234 14.48 2.09 -5.67
CA ARG A 234 14.29 0.63 -5.69
C ARG A 234 14.18 0.04 -4.29
N PHE A 235 14.95 0.54 -3.32
CA PHE A 235 14.84 0.11 -1.93
C PHE A 235 13.41 0.34 -1.38
N TYR A 236 12.88 1.56 -1.52
CA TYR A 236 11.53 1.86 -1.04
C TYR A 236 10.43 1.16 -1.86
N LEU A 237 10.68 0.87 -3.13
CA LEU A 237 9.76 0.04 -3.93
C LEU A 237 9.65 -1.38 -3.35
N ASN A 238 10.75 -1.98 -2.92
CA ASN A 238 10.73 -3.29 -2.29
C ASN A 238 9.95 -3.27 -0.96
N GLU A 239 10.16 -2.24 -0.12
CA GLU A 239 9.38 -2.06 1.12
C GLU A 239 7.87 -1.88 0.81
N ALA A 240 7.55 -1.14 -0.25
CA ALA A 240 6.18 -0.98 -0.71
C ALA A 240 5.56 -2.32 -1.13
N ILE A 241 6.28 -3.14 -1.90
CA ILE A 241 5.83 -4.48 -2.31
C ILE A 241 5.59 -5.38 -1.10
N VAL A 242 6.47 -5.35 -0.10
CA VAL A 242 6.27 -6.08 1.17
C VAL A 242 4.98 -5.63 1.85
N GLY A 243 4.76 -4.32 1.99
CA GLY A 243 3.52 -3.78 2.55
C GLY A 243 2.28 -4.19 1.77
N LEU A 244 2.31 -4.08 0.44
CA LEU A 244 1.21 -4.44 -0.46
C LEU A 244 0.88 -5.93 -0.38
N ASN A 245 1.89 -6.81 -0.42
CA ASN A 245 1.72 -8.25 -0.31
C ASN A 245 1.15 -8.65 1.06
N ASN A 246 1.65 -8.04 2.14
CA ASN A 246 1.13 -8.28 3.49
C ASN A 246 -0.30 -7.76 3.66
N TRP A 247 -0.66 -6.69 2.97
CA TRP A 247 -2.04 -6.20 2.94
C TRP A 247 -2.93 -7.10 2.07
N GLY A 248 -2.37 -7.72 1.02
CA GLY A 248 -3.06 -8.57 0.05
C GLY A 248 -3.36 -7.86 -1.28
N ALA A 249 -2.76 -6.70 -1.54
CA ALA A 249 -2.94 -5.92 -2.76
C ALA A 249 -1.93 -6.32 -3.86
N TYR A 250 -1.96 -7.59 -4.25
CA TYR A 250 -1.04 -8.20 -5.20
C TYR A 250 -1.04 -7.53 -6.58
N GLU A 251 -2.20 -7.08 -7.08
CA GLU A 251 -2.27 -6.40 -8.37
C GLU A 251 -1.58 -5.05 -8.36
N ILE A 252 -1.65 -4.34 -7.23
CA ILE A 252 -0.91 -3.08 -7.09
C ILE A 252 0.58 -3.38 -7.01
N ALA A 253 0.98 -4.43 -6.28
CA ALA A 253 2.38 -4.84 -6.20
C ALA A 253 2.94 -5.20 -7.59
N ALA A 254 2.19 -5.94 -8.40
CA ALA A 254 2.54 -6.23 -9.79
C ALA A 254 2.62 -4.95 -10.62
N TYR A 255 1.58 -4.12 -10.59
CA TYR A 255 1.50 -2.86 -11.34
C TYR A 255 2.67 -1.91 -11.07
N VAL A 256 3.09 -1.75 -9.81
CA VAL A 256 4.22 -0.86 -9.47
C VAL A 256 5.59 -1.47 -9.74
N SER A 257 5.66 -2.81 -9.85
CA SER A 257 6.90 -3.55 -10.15
C SER A 257 7.20 -3.62 -11.64
N GLU A 258 6.19 -3.43 -12.49
CA GLU A 258 6.41 -3.39 -13.94
C GLU A 258 7.40 -2.29 -14.29
N PRO A 259 8.45 -2.60 -15.08
CA PRO A 259 9.38 -1.58 -15.54
C PRO A 259 8.57 -0.55 -16.32
N THR A 260 8.50 0.67 -15.79
CA THR A 260 7.89 1.78 -16.51
C THR A 260 8.67 1.90 -17.83
N PRO A 261 8.03 1.77 -19.01
CA PRO A 261 8.77 1.92 -20.26
C PRO A 261 9.50 3.26 -20.22
N PRO A 262 10.75 3.33 -20.72
CA PRO A 262 11.57 4.53 -20.64
C PRO A 262 11.02 5.61 -21.59
N SER A 263 9.91 6.22 -21.20
CA SER A 263 9.40 7.47 -21.73
C SER A 263 9.73 8.51 -20.67
N GLU A 264 10.52 9.52 -21.03
CA GLU A 264 11.05 10.63 -20.20
C GLU A 264 12.49 10.51 -19.64
N TYR A 265 13.32 9.55 -20.07
CA TYR A 265 14.78 9.61 -19.81
C TYR A 265 15.55 10.45 -20.84
N LEU A 266 14.90 11.46 -21.43
CA LEU A 266 15.55 12.40 -22.33
C LEU A 266 15.12 13.82 -21.96
N SER A 267 15.87 14.42 -21.03
CA SER A 267 16.36 15.82 -21.08
C SER A 267 16.63 16.36 -19.67
N ALA A 268 17.82 16.08 -19.15
CA ALA A 268 18.49 16.95 -18.17
C ALA A 268 19.99 16.65 -18.21
N SER A 269 20.61 17.02 -19.31
CA SER A 269 22.07 17.11 -19.43
C SER A 269 22.61 18.17 -18.46
N GLN A 270 23.71 17.79 -17.80
CA GLN A 270 24.74 18.63 -17.18
C GLN A 270 24.39 19.24 -15.82
N ILE A 271 25.05 18.74 -14.77
CA ILE A 271 25.99 19.52 -13.95
C ILE A 271 26.78 18.57 -13.00
N VAL A 272 28.10 18.57 -13.25
CA VAL A 272 29.26 18.17 -12.41
C VAL A 272 29.46 16.69 -12.10
N LEU A 273 30.19 16.06 -13.01
CA LEU A 273 31.10 14.94 -12.77
C LEU A 273 32.25 15.39 -11.85
N ASN A 274 32.39 14.78 -10.67
CA ASN A 274 33.69 14.56 -10.06
C ASN A 274 33.89 13.04 -9.94
N ALA A 275 34.54 12.50 -10.97
CA ALA A 275 34.96 11.11 -11.05
C ALA A 275 36.22 10.91 -10.19
N SER A 276 36.10 10.10 -9.14
CA SER A 276 37.20 9.33 -8.57
C SER A 276 36.65 8.18 -7.73
N SER A 277 36.28 7.09 -8.39
CA SER A 277 36.88 5.78 -8.11
C SER A 277 36.43 4.81 -9.18
N ARG A 278 37.44 4.23 -9.85
CA ARG A 278 37.29 3.11 -10.76
C ARG A 278 37.07 1.88 -9.88
N HIS A 279 35.93 1.21 -10.00
CA HIS A 279 35.81 -0.24 -9.88
C HIS A 279 34.49 -0.66 -10.52
N SER A 280 34.55 -0.89 -11.83
CA SER A 280 33.59 -1.75 -12.51
C SER A 280 34.01 -3.20 -12.31
N SER A 281 33.17 -4.01 -11.69
CA SER A 281 32.91 -5.40 -12.08
C SER A 281 31.94 -6.07 -11.09
N LEU A 282 30.94 -6.74 -11.65
CA LEU A 282 30.15 -7.81 -11.05
C LEU A 282 29.23 -7.41 -9.89
N ARG A 283 27.98 -7.03 -10.21
CA ARG A 283 26.84 -7.41 -9.35
C ARG A 283 25.67 -7.85 -10.22
N ALA A 284 25.46 -9.16 -10.18
CA ALA A 284 24.30 -9.84 -10.73
C ALA A 284 23.02 -9.23 -10.15
N GLU A 285 21.97 -9.21 -10.98
CA GLU A 285 20.61 -8.93 -10.57
C GLU A 285 20.23 -9.84 -9.38
N PRO A 286 19.60 -9.34 -8.31
CA PRO A 286 19.05 -10.21 -7.29
C PRO A 286 17.85 -10.93 -7.90
N ALA A 287 18.10 -12.16 -8.32
CA ALA A 287 17.09 -13.11 -8.77
C ALA A 287 16.01 -13.26 -7.69
N ASN A 288 14.78 -13.30 -8.18
CA ASN A 288 13.54 -13.40 -7.44
C ASN A 288 13.64 -14.49 -6.34
N PHE A 289 13.70 -14.10 -5.06
CA PHE A 289 13.79 -15.04 -3.94
C PHE A 289 12.62 -16.04 -3.93
N GLN A 290 11.47 -15.67 -4.50
CA GLN A 290 10.34 -16.58 -4.67
C GLN A 290 10.63 -17.68 -5.71
N SER A 291 11.23 -17.35 -6.86
CA SER A 291 11.63 -18.35 -7.86
C SER A 291 12.76 -19.25 -7.35
N ILE A 292 13.64 -18.71 -6.50
CA ILE A 292 14.64 -19.48 -5.77
C ILE A 292 13.93 -20.43 -4.81
N LEU A 293 13.02 -19.96 -3.94
CA LEU A 293 12.27 -20.80 -3.00
C LEU A 293 11.42 -21.87 -3.70
N ASP A 294 10.76 -21.54 -4.81
CA ASP A 294 9.95 -22.48 -5.59
C ASP A 294 10.83 -23.54 -6.26
N SER A 295 12.02 -23.15 -6.76
CA SER A 295 13.04 -24.09 -7.27
C SER A 295 13.63 -24.95 -6.15
N PHE A 296 13.83 -24.37 -4.96
CA PHE A 296 14.29 -25.09 -3.76
C PHE A 296 13.25 -26.12 -3.28
N TYR A 297 11.95 -25.79 -3.30
CA TYR A 297 10.85 -26.72 -3.00
C TYR A 297 10.76 -27.86 -4.03
N ALA A 298 11.04 -27.58 -5.30
CA ALA A 298 11.08 -28.59 -6.35
C ALA A 298 12.29 -29.53 -6.21
N ILE A 299 13.46 -29.00 -5.82
CA ILE A 299 14.71 -29.74 -5.66
C ILE A 299 14.75 -30.55 -4.34
N SER A 300 14.10 -30.09 -3.27
CA SER A 300 14.09 -30.78 -1.97
C SER A 300 13.38 -32.13 -1.97
N ARG A 301 12.62 -32.44 -3.04
CA ARG A 301 12.00 -33.76 -3.23
C ARG A 301 12.98 -34.84 -3.69
N THR A 302 14.20 -34.49 -4.07
CA THR A 302 15.15 -35.40 -4.74
C THR A 302 16.52 -35.55 -4.06
N LEU A 303 16.83 -34.81 -3.00
CA LEU A 303 18.16 -34.79 -2.36
C LEU A 303 18.13 -35.19 -0.88
N ASP A 304 19.22 -35.81 -0.44
CA ASP A 304 19.47 -36.14 0.97
C ASP A 304 19.64 -34.86 1.82
N SER A 305 19.14 -34.90 3.05
CA SER A 305 18.82 -33.72 3.87
C SER A 305 20.01 -32.82 4.22
N THR A 306 21.24 -33.36 4.21
CA THR A 306 22.46 -32.64 4.56
C THR A 306 22.98 -31.77 3.41
N GLN A 307 23.05 -32.29 2.19
CA GLN A 307 23.48 -31.54 1.00
C GLN A 307 22.53 -30.38 0.67
N LEU A 308 21.24 -30.55 1.01
CA LEU A 308 20.22 -29.53 0.84
C LEU A 308 20.50 -28.30 1.70
N ILE A 309 20.87 -28.51 2.97
CA ILE A 309 21.14 -27.43 3.92
C ILE A 309 22.44 -26.71 3.56
N GLU A 310 23.47 -27.43 3.12
CA GLU A 310 24.73 -26.82 2.66
C GLU A 310 24.50 -25.88 1.47
N THR A 311 23.74 -26.34 0.46
CA THR A 311 23.44 -25.56 -0.74
C THR A 311 22.61 -24.32 -0.43
N LEU A 312 21.62 -24.44 0.48
CA LEU A 312 20.81 -23.32 0.94
C LEU A 312 21.67 -22.27 1.67
N MET A 313 22.48 -22.72 2.63
CA MET A 313 23.32 -21.83 3.44
C MET A 313 24.37 -21.10 2.59
N GLN A 314 24.93 -21.79 1.59
CA GLN A 314 25.89 -21.19 0.67
C GLN A 314 25.23 -20.18 -0.28
N THR A 315 24.03 -20.49 -0.80
CA THR A 315 23.27 -19.57 -1.66
C THR A 315 22.85 -18.30 -0.91
N ILE A 316 22.47 -18.43 0.37
CA ILE A 316 22.14 -17.28 1.22
C ILE A 316 23.38 -16.41 1.46
N LEU A 317 24.54 -17.01 1.69
CA LEU A 317 25.80 -16.30 1.93
C LEU A 317 26.31 -15.58 0.67
N GLU A 318 26.13 -16.17 -0.51
CA GLU A 318 26.56 -15.57 -1.79
C GLU A 318 25.68 -14.39 -2.22
N ASN A 319 24.40 -14.39 -1.84
CA ASN A 319 23.43 -13.39 -2.26
C ASN A 319 23.08 -12.34 -1.19
N ALA A 320 23.36 -12.61 0.09
CA ALA A 320 23.29 -11.62 1.14
C ALA A 320 24.68 -10.99 1.34
N THR A 321 24.78 -9.67 1.50
CA THR A 321 26.02 -9.00 1.92
C THR A 321 26.34 -9.27 3.40
N ALA A 322 26.10 -10.50 3.89
CA ALA A 322 26.19 -10.91 5.27
C ALA A 322 27.46 -11.73 5.50
N SER A 323 28.15 -11.46 6.62
CA SER A 323 29.41 -12.13 6.99
C SER A 323 29.19 -13.48 7.68
N ARG A 324 27.95 -13.75 8.12
CA ARG A 324 27.58 -14.94 8.88
C ARG A 324 26.10 -15.25 8.66
N ALA A 325 25.75 -16.53 8.55
CA ALA A 325 24.36 -16.98 8.52
C ALA A 325 24.14 -18.15 9.49
N ILE A 326 22.95 -18.19 10.11
CA ILE A 326 22.53 -19.22 11.07
C ILE A 326 21.13 -19.70 10.69
N LEU A 327 20.98 -21.00 10.49
CA LEU A 327 19.68 -21.63 10.28
C LEU A 327 19.11 -22.11 11.61
N ILE A 328 17.99 -21.53 12.04
CA ILE A 328 17.27 -21.94 13.25
C ILE A 328 15.96 -22.58 12.82
N LEU A 329 15.73 -23.80 13.29
CA LEU A 329 14.47 -24.50 13.10
C LEU A 329 13.69 -24.52 14.41
N ARG A 330 12.38 -24.44 14.30
CA ARG A 330 11.46 -24.59 15.43
C ARG A 330 10.81 -25.97 15.34
N TYR A 331 10.86 -26.73 16.41
CA TYR A 331 10.12 -27.98 16.56
C TYR A 331 9.39 -27.90 17.89
N GLU A 332 8.07 -28.03 17.81
CA GLU A 332 7.16 -27.73 18.92
C GLU A 332 7.39 -26.31 19.49
N ASN A 333 7.97 -26.21 20.69
CA ASN A 333 8.23 -24.97 21.41
C ASN A 333 9.72 -24.70 21.66
N GLU A 334 10.62 -25.47 21.05
CA GLU A 334 12.05 -25.25 21.17
C GLU A 334 12.68 -24.83 19.83
N TYR A 335 13.72 -24.01 19.93
CA TYR A 335 14.51 -23.55 18.81
C TYR A 335 15.86 -24.27 18.83
N TYR A 336 16.23 -24.88 17.71
CA TYR A 336 17.53 -25.51 17.55
C TYR A 336 18.24 -24.92 16.34
N THR A 337 19.52 -24.62 16.54
CA THR A 337 20.42 -24.25 15.45
C THR A 337 20.72 -25.51 14.64
N LYS A 338 20.36 -25.49 13.36
CA LYS A 338 20.53 -26.60 12.44
C LYS A 338 21.79 -26.50 11.59
N ALA A 339 22.28 -25.29 11.34
CA ALA A 339 23.53 -25.05 10.64
C ALA A 339 24.06 -23.64 10.90
N THR A 340 25.37 -23.47 10.89
CA THR A 340 26.04 -22.17 10.94
C THR A 340 27.12 -22.09 9.86
N ILE A 341 27.25 -20.92 9.21
CA ILE A 341 28.33 -20.64 8.24
C ILE A 341 28.95 -19.26 8.52
N ASP A 342 30.28 -19.19 8.49
CA ASP A 342 31.07 -17.98 8.71
C ASP A 342 32.08 -17.76 7.56
N PHE A 343 32.08 -16.53 7.02
CA PHE A 343 32.91 -16.13 5.88
C PHE A 343 34.42 -16.22 6.15
N ALA A 344 34.85 -16.13 7.41
CA ALA A 344 36.28 -16.18 7.75
C ALA A 344 36.90 -17.57 7.66
N GLN A 345 36.09 -18.64 7.68
CA GLN A 345 36.58 -20.02 7.72
C GLN A 345 36.05 -20.91 6.58
N GLY A 346 35.03 -20.48 5.83
CA GLY A 346 34.51 -21.21 4.66
C GLY A 346 34.01 -22.63 4.96
N LYS A 347 33.82 -22.95 6.25
CA LYS A 347 33.36 -24.25 6.73
C LYS A 347 31.93 -24.14 7.22
N ILE A 348 31.12 -25.11 6.81
CA ILE A 348 29.75 -25.30 7.29
C ILE A 348 29.83 -26.24 8.50
N GLU A 349 29.30 -25.79 9.63
CA GLU A 349 29.12 -26.63 10.82
C GLU A 349 27.64 -27.02 10.93
N MET A 350 27.39 -28.32 10.98
CA MET A 350 26.06 -28.96 10.92
C MET A 350 25.62 -29.52 12.28
#